data_AF-A0A523QV74-F1
#
_entry.id   AF-A0A523QV74-F1
#
_cell.length_a   1.000
_cell.length_b   1.000
_cell.length_c   1.000
_cell.angle_alpha   90.00
_cell.angle_beta   90.00
_cell.angle_gamma   90.00
#
_symmetry.space_group_name_H-M   'P 1'
#
loop_
_entity.id
_entity.type
_entity.pdbx_description
1 polymer ?
#
loop_
_entity_poly.entity_id
_entity_poly.type
_entity_poly.pdbx_seq_one_letter_code
_entity_poly.pdbx_strand_id
1 'polypeptide(L)'
;MHERKKIREAKYFYSRMVQEQRNRDDFTYNLSAFLSSARSVLQYALTEAETKTAGKRWYNDCISASPVLKFFKDKRDINIHTEPIEPKAHYELTLTESIQLSESLSITVRDKNGNIKYQYSSDEPKPKPKKPETPAVTEIRYRFADWSGSEDVLTLCKKYIQELEDMIKDAVDTGFISG
;
A
#
# COMPACT_ATOMS: atom_id res chain seq x y z
N MET A 1 -1.92 -29.45 0.67
CA MET A 1 -2.12 -28.68 -0.57
C MET A 1 -1.03 -27.64 -0.81
N HIS A 2 -0.32 -27.74 -1.94
CA HIS A 2 0.79 -26.85 -2.32
C HIS A 2 0.30 -25.44 -2.68
N GLU A 3 -0.88 -25.35 -3.25
CA GLU A 3 -1.64 -24.17 -3.66
C GLU A 3 -1.91 -23.27 -2.46
N ARG A 4 -2.47 -23.82 -1.37
CA ARG A 4 -2.69 -23.10 -0.09
C ARG A 4 -1.38 -22.52 0.47
N LYS A 5 -0.27 -23.26 0.37
CA LYS A 5 1.04 -22.78 0.83
C LYS A 5 1.51 -21.59 -0.02
N LYS A 6 1.35 -21.69 -1.35
CA LYS A 6 1.71 -20.62 -2.28
C LYS A 6 0.80 -19.40 -2.20
N ILE A 7 -0.49 -19.56 -1.90
CA ILE A 7 -1.39 -18.45 -1.59
C ILE A 7 -0.93 -17.70 -0.34
N ARG A 8 -0.54 -18.41 0.73
CA ARG A 8 0.00 -17.75 1.94
C ARG A 8 1.30 -17.01 1.66
N GLU A 9 2.18 -17.59 0.86
CA GLU A 9 3.43 -16.95 0.42
C GLU A 9 3.16 -15.68 -0.41
N ALA A 10 2.22 -15.75 -1.35
CA ALA A 10 1.79 -14.58 -2.12
C ALA A 10 1.19 -13.50 -1.20
N LYS A 11 0.31 -13.86 -0.25
CA LYS A 11 -0.24 -12.93 0.75
C LYS A 11 0.85 -12.26 1.59
N TYR A 12 1.89 -13.00 1.98
CA TYR A 12 3.05 -12.45 2.68
C TYR A 12 3.75 -11.37 1.83
N PHE A 13 4.13 -11.68 0.59
CA PHE A 13 4.79 -10.70 -0.26
C PHE A 13 3.91 -9.50 -0.62
N TYR A 14 2.60 -9.71 -0.80
CA TYR A 14 1.63 -8.63 -0.95
C TYR A 14 1.65 -7.69 0.27
N SER A 15 1.66 -8.22 1.49
CA SER A 15 1.73 -7.40 2.70
C SER A 15 3.02 -6.57 2.77
N ARG A 16 4.15 -7.12 2.29
CA ARG A 16 5.41 -6.40 2.18
C ARG A 16 5.34 -5.32 1.12
N MET A 17 4.71 -5.55 -0.04
CA MET A 17 4.49 -4.50 -1.05
C MET A 17 3.70 -3.31 -0.49
N VAL A 18 2.67 -3.57 0.34
CA VAL A 18 1.90 -2.49 0.99
C VAL A 18 2.77 -1.68 1.94
N GLN A 19 3.65 -2.33 2.71
CA GLN A 19 4.54 -1.67 3.67
C GLN A 19 5.64 -0.84 2.97
N GLU A 20 6.18 -1.39 1.88
CA GLU A 20 7.34 -0.82 1.18
C GLU A 20 6.95 0.03 -0.05
N GLN A 21 5.69 0.48 -0.16
CA GLN A 21 5.17 1.22 -1.33
C GLN A 21 6.01 2.47 -1.69
N ARG A 22 6.65 3.10 -0.69
CA ARG A 22 7.51 4.27 -0.89
C ARG A 22 8.96 3.94 -1.26
N ASN A 23 9.39 2.71 -1.03
CA ASN A 23 10.71 2.22 -1.45
C ASN A 23 10.55 1.43 -2.75
N ARG A 24 10.89 2.07 -3.87
CA ARG A 24 10.71 1.50 -5.21
C ARG A 24 11.39 0.13 -5.37
N ASP A 25 12.61 -0.03 -4.85
CA ASP A 25 13.38 -1.25 -5.06
C ASP A 25 12.77 -2.39 -4.24
N ASP A 26 12.49 -2.15 -2.96
CA ASP A 26 11.85 -3.15 -2.10
C ASP A 26 10.44 -3.50 -2.60
N PHE A 27 9.66 -2.51 -3.05
CA PHE A 27 8.37 -2.76 -3.68
C PHE A 27 8.50 -3.69 -4.89
N THR A 28 9.49 -3.43 -5.76
CA THR A 28 9.72 -4.20 -6.98
C THR A 28 10.18 -5.62 -6.67
N TYR A 29 11.07 -5.82 -5.69
CA TYR A 29 11.49 -7.15 -5.24
C TYR A 29 10.32 -7.95 -4.67
N ASN A 30 9.52 -7.33 -3.81
CA ASN A 30 8.35 -7.98 -3.23
C ASN A 30 7.27 -8.27 -4.29
N LEU A 31 7.08 -7.39 -5.29
CA LEU A 31 6.20 -7.66 -6.42
C LEU A 31 6.66 -8.87 -7.24
N SER A 32 7.96 -8.97 -7.51
CA SER A 32 8.52 -10.12 -8.23
C SER A 32 8.29 -11.42 -7.46
N ALA A 33 8.58 -11.41 -6.16
CA ALA A 33 8.34 -12.56 -5.29
C ALA A 33 6.84 -12.92 -5.21
N PHE A 34 5.96 -11.94 -5.06
CA PHE A 34 4.50 -12.11 -5.11
C PHE A 34 4.07 -12.83 -6.39
N LEU A 35 4.48 -12.32 -7.55
CA LEU A 35 4.09 -12.88 -8.85
C LEU A 35 4.63 -14.30 -9.04
N SER A 36 5.84 -14.57 -8.57
CA SER A 36 6.42 -15.92 -8.57
C SER A 36 5.59 -16.90 -7.75
N SER A 37 5.28 -16.56 -6.49
CA SER A 37 4.48 -17.40 -5.61
C SER A 37 3.05 -17.59 -6.13
N ALA A 38 2.42 -16.53 -6.63
CA ALA A 38 1.06 -16.57 -7.16
C ALA A 38 0.95 -17.41 -8.45
N ARG A 39 1.92 -17.34 -9.37
CA ARG A 39 1.95 -18.21 -10.56
C ARG A 39 2.14 -19.69 -10.21
N SER A 40 2.90 -19.99 -9.16
CA SER A 40 3.01 -21.38 -8.68
C SER A 40 1.66 -21.95 -8.24
N VAL A 41 0.73 -21.13 -7.74
CA VAL A 41 -0.63 -21.58 -7.40
C VAL A 41 -1.32 -22.14 -8.64
N LEU A 42 -1.34 -21.38 -9.74
CA LEU A 42 -1.92 -21.79 -11.01
C LEU A 42 -1.23 -23.03 -11.59
N GLN A 43 0.10 -23.10 -11.48
CA GLN A 43 0.87 -24.25 -11.96
C GLN A 43 0.52 -25.53 -11.21
N TYR A 44 0.46 -25.49 -9.88
CA TYR A 44 0.08 -26.65 -9.08
C TYR A 44 -1.37 -27.07 -9.36
N ALA A 45 -2.30 -26.10 -9.39
CA ALA A 45 -3.70 -26.36 -9.71
C ALA A 45 -3.88 -27.03 -11.08
N LEU A 46 -3.17 -26.56 -12.12
CA LEU A 46 -3.19 -27.19 -13.44
C LEU A 46 -2.62 -28.61 -13.38
N THR A 47 -1.46 -28.78 -12.73
CA THR A 47 -0.75 -30.07 -12.64
C THR A 47 -1.65 -31.13 -12.01
N GLU A 48 -2.38 -30.76 -10.96
CA GLU A 48 -3.28 -31.66 -10.28
C GLU A 48 -4.58 -31.89 -11.09
N ALA A 49 -5.19 -30.82 -11.62
CA ALA A 49 -6.41 -30.93 -12.42
C ALA A 49 -6.20 -31.78 -13.69
N GLU A 50 -5.01 -31.75 -14.29
CA GLU A 50 -4.68 -32.61 -15.45
C GLU A 50 -4.74 -34.12 -15.14
N THR A 51 -4.66 -34.51 -13.86
CA THR A 51 -4.85 -35.92 -13.46
C THR A 51 -6.31 -36.37 -13.47
N LYS A 52 -7.26 -35.42 -13.58
CA LYS A 52 -8.70 -35.68 -13.54
C LYS A 52 -9.31 -35.55 -14.93
N THR A 53 -10.34 -36.36 -15.20
CA THR A 53 -11.13 -36.23 -16.43
C THR A 53 -11.77 -34.84 -16.45
N ALA A 54 -11.62 -34.12 -17.57
CA ALA A 54 -12.07 -32.73 -17.78
C ALA A 54 -11.35 -31.64 -16.95
N GLY A 55 -10.38 -31.95 -16.08
CA GLY A 55 -9.76 -30.93 -15.24
C GLY A 55 -8.94 -29.88 -16.01
N LYS A 56 -8.26 -30.28 -17.10
CA LYS A 56 -7.61 -29.31 -18.00
C LYS A 56 -8.60 -28.34 -18.65
N ARG A 57 -9.79 -28.83 -19.01
CA ARG A 57 -10.85 -28.00 -19.60
C ARG A 57 -11.38 -27.02 -18.56
N TRP A 58 -11.72 -27.50 -17.37
CA TRP A 58 -12.11 -26.66 -16.23
C TRP A 58 -11.09 -25.54 -15.97
N TYR A 59 -9.80 -25.87 -15.90
CA TYR A 59 -8.74 -24.89 -15.68
C TYR A 59 -8.74 -23.80 -16.76
N ASN A 60 -8.80 -24.20 -18.04
CA ASN A 60 -8.83 -23.25 -19.16
C ASN A 60 -10.08 -22.36 -19.11
N ASP A 61 -11.24 -22.93 -18.77
CA ASP A 61 -12.50 -22.21 -18.64
C ASP A 61 -12.39 -21.15 -17.53
N CYS A 62 -11.87 -21.50 -16.34
CA CYS A 62 -11.61 -20.56 -15.23
C CYS A 62 -10.69 -19.41 -15.63
N ILE A 63 -9.55 -19.72 -16.27
CA ILE A 63 -8.60 -18.70 -16.73
C ILE A 63 -9.25 -17.78 -17.77
N SER A 64 -10.04 -18.32 -18.70
CA SER A 64 -10.67 -17.53 -19.75
C SER A 64 -11.79 -16.63 -19.25
N ALA A 65 -12.48 -17.03 -18.18
CA ALA A 65 -13.58 -16.29 -17.57
C ALA A 65 -13.12 -15.07 -16.76
N SER A 66 -11.88 -15.06 -16.27
CA SER A 66 -11.32 -13.93 -15.55
C SER A 66 -10.26 -13.17 -16.36
N PRO A 67 -10.48 -11.87 -16.64
CA PRO A 67 -9.44 -11.00 -17.18
C PRO A 67 -8.19 -10.90 -16.30
N VAL A 68 -8.35 -10.96 -14.97
CA VAL A 68 -7.25 -10.82 -14.01
C VAL A 68 -6.41 -12.10 -13.96
N LEU A 69 -7.03 -13.29 -13.85
CA LEU A 69 -6.30 -14.57 -13.94
C LEU A 69 -5.57 -14.67 -15.29
N LYS A 70 -6.25 -14.34 -16.39
CA LYS A 70 -5.67 -14.36 -17.73
C LYS A 70 -4.46 -13.43 -17.84
N PHE A 71 -4.59 -12.20 -17.35
CA PHE A 71 -3.52 -11.21 -17.35
C PHE A 71 -2.28 -11.71 -16.62
N PHE A 72 -2.42 -12.19 -15.38
CA PHE A 72 -1.27 -12.63 -14.58
C PHE A 72 -0.68 -13.97 -15.00
N LYS A 73 -1.48 -14.85 -15.62
CA LYS A 73 -0.98 -16.11 -16.17
C LYS A 73 0.05 -15.87 -17.29
N ASP A 74 -0.20 -14.90 -18.16
CA ASP A 74 0.61 -14.69 -19.36
C ASP A 74 1.78 -13.71 -19.13
N LYS A 75 1.68 -12.87 -18.10
CA LYS A 75 2.76 -11.94 -17.74
C LYS A 75 3.96 -12.71 -17.22
N ARG A 76 5.14 -12.57 -17.82
CA ARG A 76 6.43 -13.07 -17.27
C ARG A 76 7.36 -11.93 -16.89
N ASP A 77 7.34 -10.85 -17.66
CA ASP A 77 8.17 -9.66 -17.46
C ASP A 77 7.38 -8.53 -16.78
N ILE A 78 7.97 -7.97 -15.73
CA ILE A 78 7.38 -6.90 -14.91
C ILE A 78 7.77 -5.57 -15.54
N ASN A 79 6.87 -5.02 -16.36
CA ASN A 79 6.94 -3.63 -16.77
C ASN A 79 5.92 -2.81 -15.95
N ILE A 80 6.42 -1.99 -15.03
CA ILE A 80 5.60 -1.13 -14.15
C ILE A 80 5.98 0.33 -14.34
N HIS A 81 4.97 1.20 -14.37
CA HIS A 81 5.14 2.64 -14.36
C HIS A 81 4.81 3.20 -12.97
N THR A 82 5.53 4.24 -12.56
CA THR A 82 5.32 4.94 -11.28
C THR A 82 4.62 6.27 -11.54
N GLU A 83 3.49 6.49 -10.89
CA GLU A 83 2.72 7.73 -10.93
C GLU A 83 2.69 8.38 -9.53
N PRO A 84 3.15 9.63 -9.37
CA PRO A 84 2.93 10.37 -8.13
C PRO A 84 1.47 10.79 -8.02
N ILE A 85 0.80 10.52 -6.89
CA ILE A 85 -0.47 11.19 -6.59
C ILE A 85 -0.14 12.56 -6.03
N GLU A 86 -0.56 13.62 -6.71
CA GLU A 86 -0.74 14.91 -6.07
C GLU A 86 -1.98 14.81 -5.16
N PRO A 87 -1.83 14.77 -3.82
CA PRO A 87 -2.98 14.65 -2.96
C PRO A 87 -3.87 15.88 -3.18
N LYS A 88 -5.07 15.67 -3.73
CA LYS A 88 -6.15 16.65 -3.63
C LYS A 88 -6.48 16.73 -2.14
N ALA A 89 -5.92 17.73 -1.48
CA ALA A 89 -5.84 17.82 -0.04
C ALA A 89 -7.20 17.55 0.64
N HIS A 90 -7.36 16.36 1.20
CA HIS A 90 -8.24 16.15 2.34
C HIS A 90 -7.36 16.28 3.57
N TYR A 91 -7.39 17.47 4.14
CA TYR A 91 -6.72 17.79 5.39
C TYR A 91 -7.48 17.12 6.53
N GLU A 92 -7.20 15.86 6.83
CA GLU A 92 -7.35 15.38 8.21
C GLU A 92 -6.09 15.80 8.96
N LEU A 93 -6.06 17.09 9.32
CA LEU A 93 -5.12 17.59 10.31
C LEU A 93 -5.56 17.00 11.66
N THR A 94 -4.88 15.96 12.13
CA THR A 94 -4.85 15.69 13.57
C THR A 94 -4.05 16.81 14.22
N LEU A 95 -4.71 17.95 14.40
CA LEU A 95 -4.16 19.14 14.99
C LEU A 95 -4.07 18.89 16.49
N THR A 96 -2.93 18.40 16.97
CA THR A 96 -2.61 18.52 18.39
C THR A 96 -2.25 19.99 18.63
N GLU A 97 -3.26 20.85 18.78
CA GLU A 97 -3.08 22.24 19.16
C GLU A 97 -2.57 22.28 20.60
N SER A 98 -1.26 22.40 20.76
CA SER A 98 -0.73 23.01 21.96
C SER A 98 -0.87 24.52 21.81
N ILE A 99 -1.94 25.08 22.37
CA ILE A 99 -2.06 26.53 22.54
C ILE A 99 -0.94 26.94 23.50
N GLN A 100 0.12 27.56 22.97
CA GLN A 100 1.16 28.18 23.79
C GLN A 100 0.89 29.67 23.87
N LEU A 101 0.31 30.09 25.00
CA LEU A 101 0.18 31.48 25.38
C LEU A 101 1.60 32.01 25.74
N SER A 102 2.19 32.86 24.91
CA SER A 102 3.39 33.62 25.29
C SER A 102 2.98 35.00 25.75
N GLU A 103 2.55 35.13 27.00
CA GLU A 103 2.38 36.43 27.63
C GLU A 103 3.74 36.94 28.12
N SER A 104 4.26 37.98 27.48
CA SER A 104 5.35 38.78 28.06
C SER A 104 4.73 39.90 28.89
N LEU A 105 4.93 39.86 30.21
CA LEU A 105 4.42 40.86 31.12
C LEU A 105 5.44 42.00 31.26
N SER A 106 5.13 43.18 30.70
CA SER A 106 5.93 44.39 30.94
C SER A 106 5.29 45.22 32.05
N ILE A 107 5.90 45.22 33.25
CA ILE A 107 5.44 46.08 34.35
C ILE A 107 6.26 47.37 34.35
N THR A 108 5.59 48.50 34.11
CA THR A 108 6.17 49.84 34.25
C THR A 108 5.57 50.53 35.48
N VAL A 109 6.39 50.83 36.48
CA VAL A 109 5.95 51.59 37.68
C VAL A 109 6.35 53.06 37.51
N ARG A 110 5.37 53.96 37.50
CA ARG A 110 5.57 55.43 37.41
C ARG A 110 5.25 56.11 38.73
N ASP A 111 5.97 57.18 39.04
CA ASP A 111 5.69 58.03 40.19
C ASP A 111 4.57 59.07 39.90
N LYS A 112 4.20 59.85 40.93
CA LYS A 112 3.11 60.85 40.87
C LYS A 112 3.37 61.99 39.87
N ASN A 113 4.62 62.15 39.41
CA ASN A 113 5.04 63.17 38.45
C ASN A 113 5.21 62.60 37.04
N GLY A 114 4.89 61.31 36.84
CA GLY A 114 4.96 60.63 35.54
C GLY A 114 6.33 60.05 35.22
N ASN A 115 7.32 60.13 36.12
CA ASN A 115 8.65 59.58 35.89
C ASN A 115 8.69 58.08 36.20
N ILE A 116 9.39 57.31 35.36
CA ILE A 116 9.52 55.85 35.51
C ILE A 116 10.50 55.56 36.65
N LYS A 117 10.07 54.76 37.65
CA LYS A 117 10.88 54.42 38.83
C LYS A 117 11.53 53.04 38.73
N TYR A 118 10.84 52.07 38.14
CA TYR A 118 11.33 50.70 37.89
C TYR A 118 10.70 50.11 36.63
N GLN A 119 11.50 49.35 35.86
CA GLN A 119 11.05 48.56 34.72
C GLN A 119 11.61 47.15 34.87
N TYR A 120 10.72 46.16 34.91
CA TYR A 120 11.09 44.75 34.90
C TYR A 120 10.67 44.14 33.55
N SER A 121 11.62 43.49 32.88
CA SER A 121 11.39 42.67 31.70
C SER A 121 11.97 41.29 31.98
N SER A 122 11.21 40.23 31.79
CA SER A 122 11.81 38.91 31.61
C SER A 122 12.47 38.86 30.24
N ASP A 123 13.62 38.19 30.11
CA ASP A 123 14.31 38.01 28.82
C ASP A 123 13.37 37.40 27.76
N GLU A 124 13.58 37.77 26.49
CA GLU A 124 12.84 37.21 25.37
C GLU A 124 12.98 35.67 25.35
N PRO A 125 11.88 34.92 25.19
CA PRO A 125 11.99 33.48 24.95
C PRO A 125 12.74 33.27 23.64
N LYS A 126 13.91 32.60 23.71
CA LYS A 126 14.72 32.23 22.54
C LYS A 126 13.82 31.69 21.42
N PRO A 127 13.99 32.11 20.15
CA PRO A 127 13.21 31.56 19.05
C PRO A 127 13.40 30.05 19.03
N LYS A 128 12.32 29.29 19.26
CA LYS A 128 12.35 27.84 19.18
C LYS A 128 12.69 27.45 17.73
N PRO A 129 13.48 26.38 17.52
CA PRO A 129 13.80 25.90 16.17
C PRO A 129 12.51 25.69 15.37
N LYS A 130 12.51 26.13 14.10
CA LYS A 130 11.40 25.90 13.16
C LYS A 130 11.01 24.42 13.24
N LYS A 131 9.74 24.14 13.57
CA LYS A 131 9.15 22.80 13.42
C LYS A 131 9.47 22.33 11.99
N PRO A 132 9.93 21.09 11.78
CA PRO A 132 10.08 20.57 10.43
C PRO A 132 8.73 20.64 9.73
N GLU A 133 8.67 21.35 8.61
CA GLU A 133 7.54 21.29 7.68
C GLU A 133 7.33 19.81 7.35
N THR A 134 6.20 19.25 7.78
CA THR A 134 5.90 17.85 7.48
C THR A 134 5.70 17.78 5.97
N PRO A 135 6.56 17.08 5.22
CA PRO A 135 6.44 17.05 3.77
C PRO A 135 5.07 16.47 3.42
N ALA A 136 4.40 17.08 2.43
CA ALA A 136 3.18 16.55 1.86
C ALA A 136 3.40 15.07 1.52
N VAL A 137 2.60 14.19 2.10
CA VAL A 137 2.72 12.76 1.87
C VAL A 137 2.18 12.47 0.48
N THR A 138 3.06 12.49 -0.52
CA THR A 138 2.76 12.01 -1.86
C THR A 138 2.59 10.49 -1.78
N GLU A 139 1.36 10.01 -1.94
CA GLU A 139 1.11 8.58 -2.11
C GLU A 139 1.59 8.18 -3.51
N ILE A 140 2.47 7.19 -3.61
CA ILE A 140 3.02 6.71 -4.88
C ILE A 140 2.14 5.56 -5.39
N ARG A 141 1.62 5.65 -6.61
CA ARG A 141 0.90 4.52 -7.25
C ARG A 141 1.75 3.91 -8.35
N TYR A 142 1.68 2.58 -8.43
CA TYR A 142 2.30 1.82 -9.51
C TYR A 142 1.20 1.26 -10.41
N ARG A 143 1.43 1.22 -11.71
CA ARG A 143 0.52 0.60 -12.69
C ARG A 143 1.28 -0.36 -13.60
N PHE A 144 0.62 -1.43 -14.01
CA PHE A 144 1.13 -2.25 -15.10
C PHE A 144 0.85 -1.56 -16.43
N ALA A 145 1.88 -1.38 -17.25
CA ALA A 145 1.76 -0.64 -18.51
C ALA A 145 0.81 -1.30 -19.52
N ASP A 146 0.64 -2.62 -19.41
CA ASP A 146 -0.15 -3.48 -20.28
C ASP A 146 -1.49 -3.91 -19.65
N TRP A 147 -1.85 -3.37 -18.48
CA TRP A 147 -3.17 -3.56 -17.89
C TRP A 147 -4.15 -2.51 -18.43
N SER A 148 -5.27 -2.98 -18.98
CA SER A 148 -6.29 -2.10 -19.57
C SER A 148 -7.26 -1.49 -18.54
N GLY A 149 -7.30 -2.03 -17.32
CA GLY A 149 -8.15 -1.52 -16.25
C GLY A 149 -7.54 -0.31 -15.52
N SER A 150 -8.36 0.33 -14.68
CA SER A 150 -7.97 1.54 -13.94
C SER A 150 -7.31 1.25 -12.58
N GLU A 151 -7.13 -0.02 -12.23
CA GLU A 151 -6.50 -0.45 -10.98
C GLU A 151 -5.00 -0.13 -10.95
N ASP A 152 -4.50 0.22 -9.77
CA ASP A 152 -3.07 0.19 -9.50
C ASP A 152 -2.59 -1.25 -9.21
N VAL A 153 -1.27 -1.43 -9.15
CA VAL A 153 -0.62 -2.73 -8.92
C VAL A 153 -1.13 -3.38 -7.63
N LEU A 154 -1.24 -2.65 -6.52
CA LEU A 154 -1.69 -3.20 -5.24
C LEU A 154 -3.14 -3.68 -5.33
N THR A 155 -4.02 -2.86 -5.88
CA THR A 155 -5.44 -3.19 -6.08
C THR A 155 -5.58 -4.42 -6.97
N LEU A 156 -4.85 -4.48 -8.08
CA LEU A 156 -4.92 -5.59 -9.03
C LEU A 156 -4.33 -6.88 -8.45
N CYS A 157 -3.21 -6.80 -7.73
CA CYS A 157 -2.63 -7.95 -7.03
C CYS A 157 -3.56 -8.49 -5.93
N LYS A 158 -4.27 -7.61 -5.21
CA LYS A 158 -5.28 -8.02 -4.21
C LYS A 158 -6.44 -8.78 -4.87
N LYS A 159 -6.96 -8.26 -6.00
CA LYS A 159 -8.00 -8.95 -6.80
C LYS A 159 -7.50 -10.32 -7.26
N TYR A 160 -6.25 -10.39 -7.72
CA TYR A 160 -5.67 -11.66 -8.16
C TYR A 160 -5.57 -12.69 -7.04
N ILE A 161 -5.18 -12.30 -5.82
CA ILE A 161 -5.21 -13.21 -4.67
C ILE A 161 -6.62 -13.76 -4.43
N GLN A 162 -7.63 -12.89 -4.46
CA GLN A 162 -9.01 -13.30 -4.24
C GLN A 162 -9.47 -14.32 -5.29
N GLU A 163 -9.19 -14.06 -6.56
CA GLU A 163 -9.58 -14.98 -7.63
C GLU A 163 -8.82 -16.31 -7.58
N LEU A 164 -7.55 -16.31 -7.15
CA LEU A 164 -6.83 -17.55 -6.86
C LEU A 164 -7.49 -18.33 -5.73
N GLU A 165 -7.90 -17.67 -4.66
CA GLU A 165 -8.59 -18.34 -3.54
C GLU A 165 -9.94 -18.92 -3.97
N ASP A 166 -10.71 -18.16 -4.74
CA ASP A 166 -12.02 -18.59 -5.25
C ASP A 166 -11.87 -19.75 -6.24
N MET A 167 -10.91 -19.68 -7.16
CA MET A 167 -10.61 -20.76 -8.10
C MET A 167 -10.18 -22.04 -7.37
N ILE A 168 -9.29 -21.95 -6.39
CA ILE A 168 -8.83 -23.10 -5.61
C ILE A 168 -9.97 -23.69 -4.77
N LYS A 169 -10.84 -22.85 -4.21
CA LYS A 169 -12.02 -23.31 -3.50
C LYS A 169 -12.97 -24.09 -4.43
N ASP A 170 -13.29 -23.54 -5.59
CA ASP A 170 -14.13 -24.20 -6.61
C ASP A 170 -13.52 -25.53 -7.04
N ALA A 171 -12.21 -25.56 -7.28
CA ALA A 171 -11.49 -26.76 -7.68
C ALA A 171 -11.55 -27.89 -6.65
N VAL A 172 -11.49 -27.55 -5.36
CA VAL A 172 -11.63 -28.52 -4.26
C VAL A 172 -13.08 -28.99 -4.15
N ASP A 173 -14.04 -28.06 -4.20
CA ASP A 173 -15.46 -28.36 -4.07
C ASP A 173 -15.97 -29.25 -5.22
N THR A 174 -15.39 -29.10 -6.42
CA THR A 174 -15.70 -29.90 -7.61
C THR A 174 -14.83 -31.17 -7.76
N GLY A 175 -13.82 -31.35 -6.91
CA GLY A 175 -12.93 -32.52 -6.91
C GLY A 175 -11.86 -32.54 -8.01
N PHE A 176 -11.59 -31.40 -8.65
CA PHE A 176 -10.50 -31.27 -9.63
C PHE A 176 -9.11 -31.21 -8.97
N ILE A 177 -9.03 -30.71 -7.73
CA ILE A 177 -7.81 -30.75 -6.92
C ILE A 177 -8.11 -31.30 -5.51
N SER A 178 -7.08 -31.82 -4.84
CA SER A 178 -7.15 -32.31 -3.47
C SER A 178 -6.95 -31.16 -2.48
N GLY A 179 -7.80 -31.12 -1.45
CA GLY A 179 -7.89 -30.02 -0.47
C GLY A 179 -6.69 -29.80 0.46
#